data_AF-X1PD18-F1
#
_entry.id   AF-X1PD18-F1
#
_cell.length_a   1.000
_cell.length_b   1.000
_cell.length_c   1.000
_cell.angle_alpha   90.00
_cell.angle_beta   90.00
_cell.angle_gamma   90.00
#
_symmetry.space_group_name_H-M   'P 1'
#
loop_
_entity.id
_entity.type
_entity.pdbx_description
1 polymer ?
#
loop_
_entity_poly.entity_id
_entity_poly.type
_entity_poly.pdbx_seq_one_letter_code
_entity_poly.pdbx_strand_id
1 'polypeptide(L)'
;MGLGMAIRDIINPPVTTPAAPGSEPEEEDKISCSRHTPLPDNFIAQGSDKVFINGQPAARSGDKTTCDATIDVNENVSPNVRIGGGTATVRDIRNGKSKIAMFTGIIAGML
;
A
#
# COMPACT_ATOMS: atom_id res chain seq x y z
N MET A 1 -25.89 -7.83 6.62
CA MET A 1 -24.65 -7.04 6.68
C MET A 1 -24.86 -5.93 7.70
N GLY A 2 -24.50 -6.14 8.96
CA GLY A 2 -24.89 -5.24 10.07
C GLY A 2 -24.05 -3.96 10.13
N LEU A 3 -24.64 -2.91 10.70
CA LEU A 3 -24.02 -1.59 10.93
C LEU A 3 -22.62 -1.66 11.57
N GLY A 4 -22.35 -2.70 12.38
CA GLY A 4 -21.05 -2.94 13.02
C GLY A 4 -19.90 -3.34 12.08
N MET A 5 -20.17 -3.94 10.91
CA MET A 5 -19.11 -4.19 9.91
C MET A 5 -18.72 -2.89 9.20
N ALA A 6 -19.69 -2.02 8.90
CA ALA A 6 -19.44 -0.74 8.24
C ALA A 6 -18.57 0.21 9.10
N ILE A 7 -18.70 0.17 10.43
CA ILE A 7 -17.85 0.97 11.34
C ILE A 7 -16.41 0.44 11.37
N ARG A 8 -16.21 -0.88 11.28
CA ARG A 8 -14.87 -1.49 11.25
C ARG A 8 -14.10 -1.11 9.99
N ASP A 9 -14.78 -1.02 8.85
CA ASP A 9 -14.19 -0.63 7.57
C ASP A 9 -13.83 0.87 7.49
N ILE A 10 -14.36 1.69 8.41
CA ILE A 10 -13.96 3.11 8.57
C ILE A 10 -12.63 3.21 9.32
N ILE A 11 -12.40 2.36 10.31
CA ILE A 11 -11.20 2.38 11.16
C ILE A 11 -10.06 1.56 10.52
N ASN A 12 -10.39 0.43 9.90
CA ASN A 12 -9.44 -0.42 9.18
C ASN A 12 -9.80 -0.44 7.69
N PRO A 13 -9.09 0.33 6.85
CA PRO A 13 -9.38 0.35 5.43
C PRO A 13 -9.29 -1.05 4.82
N PRO A 14 -10.12 -1.33 3.79
CA PRO A 14 -10.14 -2.61 3.14
C PRO A 14 -8.79 -2.87 2.44
N VAL A 15 -8.38 -4.13 2.43
CA VAL A 15 -7.26 -4.59 1.60
C VAL A 15 -7.69 -4.50 0.14
N THR A 16 -6.98 -3.68 -0.63
CA THR A 16 -7.21 -3.51 -2.07
C THR A 16 -6.32 -4.45 -2.89
N THR A 17 -5.14 -4.78 -2.37
CA THR A 17 -4.20 -5.69 -3.02
C THR A 17 -3.65 -6.64 -1.96
N PRO A 18 -3.96 -7.94 -2.02
CA PRO A 18 -3.43 -8.90 -1.06
C PRO A 18 -1.97 -9.24 -1.37
N ALA A 19 -1.22 -9.65 -0.35
CA ALA A 19 0.10 -10.25 -0.52
C ALA A 19 0.03 -11.52 -1.39
N ALA A 20 1.08 -11.78 -2.16
CA ALA A 20 1.20 -12.97 -2.99
C ALA A 20 1.32 -14.23 -2.10
N PRO A 21 0.73 -15.37 -2.49
CA PRO A 21 0.87 -16.61 -1.73
C PRO A 21 2.35 -17.01 -1.59
N GLY A 22 2.80 -17.25 -0.35
CA GLY A 22 4.17 -17.65 -0.05
C GLY A 22 5.19 -16.51 0.06
N SER A 23 4.77 -15.25 -0.01
CA SER A 23 5.65 -14.13 0.33
C SER A 23 5.84 -14.02 1.85
N GLU A 24 7.08 -13.97 2.31
CA GLU A 24 7.42 -13.69 3.71
C GLU A 24 7.84 -12.23 3.86
N PRO A 25 7.10 -11.41 4.63
CA PRO A 25 7.40 -9.99 4.77
C PRO A 25 8.52 -9.74 5.77
N GLU A 26 9.46 -8.86 5.42
CA GLU A 26 10.56 -8.43 6.31
C GLU A 26 10.38 -6.99 6.79
N GLU A 27 10.78 -6.71 8.04
CA GLU A 27 10.46 -5.47 8.74
C GLU A 27 11.49 -4.33 8.53
N GLU A 28 12.45 -4.51 7.62
CA GLU A 28 13.49 -3.51 7.37
C GLU A 28 13.01 -2.35 6.48
N ASP A 29 12.05 -2.59 5.57
CA ASP A 29 11.56 -1.61 4.60
C ASP A 29 10.47 -0.68 5.17
N LYS A 30 10.76 0.00 6.28
CA LYS A 30 9.82 0.93 6.94
C LYS A 30 9.66 2.24 6.16
N ILE A 31 8.44 2.75 6.13
CA ILE A 31 8.12 4.06 5.60
C ILE A 31 7.48 4.95 6.66
N SER A 32 7.76 6.26 6.59
CA SER A 32 7.08 7.25 7.41
C SER A 32 5.90 7.85 6.62
N CYS A 33 4.77 8.05 7.29
CA CYS A 33 3.56 8.61 6.69
C CYS A 33 3.00 9.72 7.58
N SER A 34 2.73 10.88 6.99
CA SER A 34 2.17 12.05 7.69
C SER A 34 0.71 12.34 7.32
N ARG A 35 0.18 11.69 6.27
CA ARG A 35 -1.13 12.03 5.67
C ARG A 35 -2.32 11.26 6.24
N HIS A 36 -2.09 10.26 7.07
CA HIS A 36 -3.14 9.55 7.79
C HIS A 36 -2.72 9.41 9.25
N THR A 37 -3.70 9.20 10.14
CA THR A 37 -3.43 8.95 11.56
C THR A 37 -2.43 7.80 11.73
N PRO A 38 -1.67 7.75 12.84
CA PRO A 38 -0.71 6.69 13.08
C PRO A 38 -1.42 5.33 13.05
N LEU A 39 -1.22 4.61 11.95
CA LEU A 39 -1.45 3.18 11.87
C LEU A 39 -0.17 2.49 12.42
N PRO A 40 -0.20 1.17 12.69
CA PRO A 40 1.03 0.41 12.88
C PRO A 40 2.03 0.69 11.74
N ASP A 41 3.32 0.47 12.00
CA ASP A 41 4.42 0.74 11.07
C ASP A 41 4.03 0.37 9.63
N ASN A 42 4.20 1.33 8.72
CA ASN A 42 3.96 1.11 7.31
C ASN A 42 5.24 0.63 6.65
N PHE A 43 5.09 -0.20 5.63
CA PHE A 43 6.19 -0.78 4.87
C PHE A 43 6.00 -0.60 3.37
N ILE A 44 7.09 -0.77 2.62
CA ILE A 44 7.02 -1.05 1.19
C ILE A 44 6.28 -2.39 1.00
N ALA A 45 5.32 -2.43 0.08
CA ALA A 45 4.45 -3.58 -0.12
C ALA A 45 4.67 -4.27 -1.47
N GLN A 46 5.41 -3.63 -2.39
CA GLN A 46 5.66 -4.15 -3.73
C GLN A 46 7.13 -4.01 -4.14
N GLY A 47 7.54 -4.89 -5.04
CA GLY A 47 8.86 -4.88 -5.65
C GLY A 47 8.92 -5.70 -6.94
N SER A 48 10.12 -5.91 -7.46
CA SER A 48 10.37 -6.74 -8.64
C SER A 48 10.05 -8.22 -8.39
N ASP A 49 9.43 -8.89 -9.36
CA ASP A 49 9.21 -10.34 -9.36
C ASP A 49 10.45 -11.18 -9.77
N LYS A 50 11.52 -10.51 -10.21
CA LYS A 50 12.72 -11.15 -10.79
C LYS A 50 14.01 -10.75 -10.12
N VAL A 51 14.08 -9.56 -9.53
CA VAL A 51 15.29 -9.05 -8.90
C VAL A 51 15.07 -8.98 -7.40
N PHE A 52 15.96 -9.65 -6.68
CA PHE A 52 15.92 -9.74 -5.23
C PHE A 52 17.19 -9.13 -4.63
N ILE A 53 17.04 -8.29 -3.61
CA ILE A 53 18.14 -7.73 -2.82
C ILE A 53 18.00 -8.32 -1.41
N ASN A 54 19.05 -8.96 -0.90
CA ASN A 54 19.01 -9.70 0.36
C ASN A 54 17.90 -10.77 0.42
N GLY A 55 17.49 -11.32 -0.73
CA GLY A 55 16.40 -12.29 -0.80
C GLY A 55 15.00 -11.67 -0.87
N GLN A 56 14.87 -10.33 -0.77
CA GLN A 56 13.59 -9.63 -0.87
C GLN A 56 13.37 -8.97 -2.23
N PRO A 57 12.12 -8.94 -2.73
CA PRO A 57 11.76 -8.22 -3.96
C PRO A 57 12.28 -6.78 -3.96
N ALA A 58 13.09 -6.44 -4.94
CA ALA A 58 13.72 -5.12 -4.97
C ALA A 58 12.68 -4.03 -5.27
N ALA A 59 12.55 -3.05 -4.37
CA ALA A 59 11.65 -1.91 -4.52
C ALA A 59 12.12 -0.96 -5.63
N ARG A 60 11.17 -0.38 -6.37
CA ARG A 60 11.43 0.49 -7.52
C ARG A 60 10.52 1.71 -7.52
N SER A 61 10.83 2.64 -8.41
CA SER A 61 9.91 3.71 -8.76
C SER A 61 8.56 3.16 -9.21
N GLY A 62 7.48 3.69 -8.65
CA GLY A 62 6.12 3.26 -8.99
C GLY A 62 5.59 2.07 -8.20
N ASP A 63 6.42 1.38 -7.41
CA ASP A 63 5.96 0.33 -6.51
C ASP A 63 5.20 0.95 -5.32
N LYS A 64 4.24 0.19 -4.78
CA LYS A 64 3.34 0.67 -3.72
C LYS A 64 3.77 0.28 -2.32
N THR A 65 3.27 1.05 -1.37
CA THR A 65 3.41 0.82 0.07
C THR A 65 2.11 0.24 0.64
N THR A 66 2.18 -0.26 1.87
CA THR A 66 1.03 -0.82 2.62
C THR A 66 -0.16 0.15 2.75
N CYS A 67 0.07 1.46 2.68
CA CYS A 67 -0.98 2.49 2.71
C CYS A 67 -1.40 3.01 1.32
N ASP A 68 -1.02 2.29 0.25
CA ASP A 68 -1.27 2.62 -1.16
C ASP A 68 -0.55 3.90 -1.65
N ALA A 69 0.42 4.41 -0.88
CA ALA A 69 1.35 5.41 -1.39
C ALA A 69 2.28 4.78 -2.44
N THR A 70 2.76 5.60 -3.36
CA THR A 70 3.61 5.15 -4.47
C THR A 70 5.00 5.73 -4.29
N ILE A 71 6.03 4.89 -4.43
CA ILE A 71 7.42 5.36 -4.45
C ILE A 71 7.58 6.30 -5.65
N ASP A 72 8.22 7.43 -5.42
CA ASP A 72 8.41 8.47 -6.43
C ASP A 72 8.97 7.87 -7.73
N VAL A 73 8.54 8.44 -8.85
CA VAL A 73 8.93 8.03 -10.21
C VAL A 73 9.82 9.06 -10.91
N ASN A 74 9.88 10.28 -10.40
CA ASN A 74 10.55 11.41 -11.01
C ASN A 74 11.68 11.98 -10.14
N GLU A 75 11.49 12.00 -8.82
CA GLU A 75 12.44 12.58 -7.87
C GLU A 75 12.92 11.53 -6.86
N ASN A 76 14.15 11.66 -6.34
CA ASN A 76 14.72 10.76 -5.34
C ASN A 76 14.82 9.27 -5.76
N VAL A 77 14.91 9.00 -7.06
CA VAL A 77 15.22 7.68 -7.64
C VAL A 77 16.59 7.74 -8.32
N SER A 78 17.36 6.66 -8.23
CA SER A 78 18.67 6.58 -8.89
C SER A 78 18.54 6.71 -10.42
N PRO A 79 19.25 7.64 -11.07
CA PRO A 79 19.24 7.75 -12.53
C PRO A 79 20.07 6.65 -13.23
N ASN A 80 20.92 5.96 -12.47
CA ASN A 80 21.92 5.03 -12.98
C ASN A 80 21.48 3.56 -12.89
N VAL A 81 20.60 3.23 -11.95
CA VAL A 81 20.18 1.85 -11.70
C VAL A 81 18.70 1.71 -12.02
N ARG A 82 18.37 0.77 -12.90
CA ARG A 82 17.00 0.44 -13.31
C ARG A 82 16.77 -1.05 -13.07
N ILE A 83 15.72 -1.38 -12.35
CA ILE A 83 15.38 -2.74 -11.97
C ILE A 83 14.18 -3.20 -12.80
N GLY A 84 14.37 -4.24 -13.61
CA GLY A 84 13.32 -4.80 -14.46
C GLY A 84 12.40 -5.77 -13.73
N GLY A 85 11.55 -6.46 -14.49
CA GLY A 85 10.60 -7.44 -13.99
C GLY A 85 9.18 -6.89 -13.84
N GLY A 86 8.23 -7.81 -13.63
CA GLY A 86 6.87 -7.50 -13.21
C GLY A 86 6.84 -7.02 -11.76
N THR A 87 5.63 -6.97 -11.18
CA THR A 87 5.41 -6.50 -9.81
C THR A 87 4.92 -7.64 -8.95
N ALA A 88 5.64 -7.93 -7.86
CA ALA A 88 5.20 -8.82 -6.79
C ALA A 88 4.72 -7.99 -5.60
N THR A 89 3.65 -8.44 -4.94
CA THR A 89 3.13 -7.81 -3.72
C THR A 89 3.49 -8.69 -2.53
N VAL A 90 4.26 -8.17 -1.58
CA VAL A 90 4.75 -8.92 -0.40
C VAL A 90 3.95 -8.63 0.87
N ARG A 91 3.19 -7.53 0.89
CA ARG A 91 2.35 -7.13 2.02
C ARG A 91 1.00 -6.62 1.52
N ASP A 92 -0.03 -6.78 2.34
CA ASP A 92 -1.35 -6.26 2.03
C ASP A 92 -1.34 -4.74 1.88
N ILE A 93 -1.88 -4.26 0.77
CA ILE A 93 -2.08 -2.84 0.50
C ILE A 93 -3.51 -2.49 0.90
N ARG A 94 -3.65 -1.48 1.75
CA ARG A 94 -4.94 -0.96 2.21
C ARG A 94 -5.12 0.47 1.75
N ASN A 95 -6.26 0.75 1.13
CA ASN A 95 -6.58 2.09 0.66
C ASN A 95 -7.59 2.77 1.60
N GLY A 96 -7.22 3.93 2.16
CA GLY A 96 -8.03 4.76 3.05
C GLY A 96 -9.30 5.36 2.43
N LYS A 97 -9.51 5.22 1.12
CA LYS A 97 -10.75 5.61 0.45
C LYS A 97 -11.84 4.57 0.76
N SER A 98 -12.43 4.69 1.95
CA SER A 98 -13.65 3.95 2.28
C SER A 98 -14.72 4.31 1.24
N LYS A 99 -15.07 3.33 0.40
CA LYS A 99 -16.15 3.50 -0.60
C LYS A 99 -17.45 3.95 0.08
N ILE A 100 -17.69 3.48 1.30
CA ILE A 100 -18.84 3.85 2.13
C ILE A 100 -18.79 5.34 2.50
N ALA A 101 -17.65 5.87 2.95
CA ALA A 101 -17.49 7.29 3.25
C ALA A 101 -17.63 8.19 2.02
N MET A 102 -17.21 7.71 0.84
CA MET A 102 -17.43 8.40 -0.42
C MET A 102 -18.93 8.46 -0.77
N PHE A 103 -19.67 7.36 -0.60
CA PHE A 103 -21.10 7.31 -0.85
C PHE A 103 -21.91 8.18 0.14
N THR A 104 -21.57 8.21 1.42
CA THR A 104 -22.28 9.05 2.41
C THR A 104 -21.97 10.54 2.23
N GLY A 105 -20.74 10.91 1.89
CA GLY A 105 -20.36 12.29 1.61
C GLY A 105 -21.06 12.87 0.37
N ILE A 106 -21.27 12.05 -0.66
CA ILE A 106 -22.03 12.46 -1.86
C ILE A 106 -23.50 12.71 -1.53
N ILE A 107 -24.12 11.89 -0.67
CA ILE A 107 -25.53 12.06 -0.27
C ILE A 107 -25.71 13.25 0.67
N ALA A 108 -24.80 13.47 1.62
CA ALA A 108 -24.85 14.62 2.53
C ALA A 108 -24.53 15.95 1.84
N GLY A 109 -23.73 15.95 0.77
CA GLY A 109 -23.43 17.15 -0.02
C GLY A 109 -24.50 17.52 -1.05
N MET A 110 -25.48 16.64 -1.29
CA MET A 110 -26.64 16.92 -2.17
C MET A 110 -27.90 17.36 -1.39
N LEU A 111 -27.84 17.46 -0.06
CA LEU A 111 -28.94 17.94 0.80
C LEU A 111 -28.66 19.36 1.30
#